data_AF-A0A846NBG5-F1
#
_entry.id   AF-A0A846NBG5-F1
#
_cell.length_a   1.000
_cell.length_b   1.000
_cell.length_c   1.000
_cell.angle_alpha   90.00
_cell.angle_beta   90.00
_cell.angle_gamma   90.00
#
_symmetry.space_group_name_H-M   'P 1'
#
loop_
_entity.id
_entity.type
_entity.pdbx_description
1 polymer ?
#
loop_
_entity_poly.entity_id
_entity_poly.type
_entity_poly.pdbx_seq_one_letter_code
_entity_poly.pdbx_strand_id
1 'polypeptide(L)'
;ACNYCDAISEKYLMHEHYQDFSRIIYVKKDAPTLLRNELGRTKRDVVALGGVTDAYQPAERKYKITRRILEVLRDNEFPVHIITKSDLVLRDVDILREISRNSWCTISFTIITFEKEMLSLP
;
A
#
# COMPACT_ATOMS: atom_id res chain seq x y z
N ALA A 1 -12.03 7.18 6.28
CA ALA A 1 -10.60 7.09 6.65
C ALA A 1 -10.50 6.86 8.14
N CYS A 2 -9.34 6.45 8.67
CA CYS A 2 -9.15 6.37 10.13
C CYS A 2 -9.10 7.81 10.68
N ASN A 3 -9.75 8.08 11.82
CA ASN A 3 -9.74 9.42 12.42
C ASN A 3 -8.36 9.81 12.95
N TYR A 4 -7.53 8.82 13.27
CA TYR A 4 -6.14 8.96 13.74
C TYR A 4 -5.10 8.84 12.61
N CYS A 5 -5.50 8.97 11.34
CA CYS A 5 -4.60 8.75 10.21
C CYS A 5 -3.53 9.85 10.13
N ASP A 6 -2.25 9.48 10.23
CA ASP A 6 -1.11 10.40 10.08
C ASP A 6 -1.04 11.06 8.69
N ALA A 7 -1.51 10.36 7.65
CA ALA A 7 -1.60 10.87 6.29
C ALA A 7 -2.52 12.09 6.11
N ILE A 8 -3.30 12.43 7.14
CA ILE A 8 -4.12 13.64 7.15
C ILE A 8 -3.37 14.89 7.62
N SER A 9 -2.18 14.70 8.21
CA SER A 9 -1.32 15.82 8.63
C SER A 9 -0.84 16.63 7.42
N GLU A 10 -0.52 17.92 7.64
CA GLU A 10 -0.06 18.85 6.58
C GLU A 10 1.12 18.30 5.77
N LYS A 11 1.98 17.50 6.41
CA LYS A 11 3.15 16.89 5.76
C LYS A 11 2.77 15.94 4.61
N TYR A 12 1.64 15.26 4.72
CA TYR A 12 1.24 14.18 3.81
C TYR A 12 -0.04 14.49 3.04
N LEU A 13 -0.79 15.52 3.44
CA LEU A 13 -2.03 15.92 2.80
C LEU A 13 -1.76 16.37 1.36
N MET A 14 -2.30 15.62 0.40
CA MET A 14 -2.21 15.92 -1.04
C MET A 14 -3.46 16.62 -1.57
N HIS A 15 -4.49 16.75 -0.73
CA HIS A 15 -5.78 17.33 -1.09
C HIS A 15 -5.80 18.81 -0.74
N GLU A 16 -6.48 19.61 -1.54
CA GLU A 16 -6.67 21.04 -1.27
C GLU A 16 -7.50 21.27 0.00
N HIS A 17 -8.49 20.40 0.23
CA HIS A 17 -9.37 20.47 1.38
C HIS A 17 -9.29 19.19 2.22
N TYR A 18 -9.22 19.36 3.55
CA TYR A 18 -9.15 18.24 4.50
C TYR A 18 -10.32 17.26 4.36
N GLN A 19 -11.52 17.77 4.05
CA GLN A 19 -12.73 16.98 3.89
C GLN A 19 -12.62 15.97 2.73
N ASP A 20 -11.79 16.28 1.73
CA ASP A 20 -11.60 15.44 0.55
C ASP A 20 -10.70 14.25 0.80
N PHE A 21 -9.85 14.29 1.83
CA PHE A 21 -8.95 13.19 2.19
C PHE A 21 -9.70 11.87 2.34
N SER A 22 -10.89 11.91 2.95
CA SER A 22 -11.70 10.72 3.20
C SER A 22 -12.57 10.29 2.00
N ARG A 23 -12.64 11.11 0.96
CA ARG A 23 -13.59 10.98 -0.17
C ARG A 23 -12.91 10.72 -1.51
N ILE A 24 -11.71 11.26 -1.70
CA ILE A 24 -11.00 11.25 -2.97
C ILE A 24 -9.74 10.40 -2.85
N ILE A 25 -9.62 9.41 -3.75
CA ILE A 25 -8.41 8.58 -3.87
C ILE A 25 -7.71 8.96 -5.17
N TYR A 26 -6.44 9.36 -5.07
CA TYR A 26 -5.58 9.60 -6.23
C TYR A 26 -4.95 8.30 -6.71
N VAL A 27 -5.20 7.95 -7.98
CA VAL A 27 -4.68 6.71 -8.57
C VAL A 27 -3.50 7.01 -9.49
N LYS A 28 -2.31 6.53 -9.11
CA LYS A 28 -1.07 6.69 -9.88
C LYS A 28 -0.95 5.57 -10.93
N LYS A 29 -1.70 5.68 -12.03
CA LYS A 29 -1.84 4.62 -13.05
C LYS A 29 -0.52 4.17 -13.69
N ASP A 30 0.44 5.09 -13.80
CA ASP A 30 1.74 4.85 -14.45
C ASP A 30 2.81 4.33 -13.50
N ALA A 31 2.50 4.21 -12.19
CA ALA A 31 3.46 3.76 -11.18
C ALA A 31 4.15 2.41 -11.51
N PRO A 32 3.47 1.36 -12.02
CA PRO A 32 4.14 0.11 -12.38
C PRO A 32 5.15 0.29 -13.53
N THR A 33 4.82 1.14 -14.50
CA THR A 33 5.68 1.42 -15.65
C THR A 33 6.92 2.20 -15.21
N LEU A 34 6.72 3.25 -14.42
CA LEU A 34 7.84 4.04 -13.87
C LEU A 34 8.73 3.16 -12.99
N LEU A 35 8.15 2.35 -12.10
CA LEU A 35 8.91 1.42 -11.25
C LEU A 35 9.81 0.51 -12.08
N ARG A 36 9.28 -0.12 -13.14
CA ARG A 36 10.06 -1.02 -14.01
C ARG A 36 11.30 -0.35 -14.60
N ASN A 37 11.21 0.93 -14.96
CA ASN A 37 12.33 1.70 -15.50
C ASN A 37 13.37 2.05 -14.43
N GLU A 38 12.95 2.20 -13.17
CA GLU A 38 13.81 2.57 -12.06
C GLU A 38 14.58 1.38 -11.45
N LEU A 39 14.00 0.17 -11.46
CA LEU A 39 14.59 -0.97 -10.75
C LEU A 39 15.98 -1.38 -11.29
N GLY A 40 16.23 -1.25 -12.59
CA GLY A 40 17.51 -1.65 -13.20
C GLY A 40 18.74 -0.88 -12.70
N ARG A 41 18.54 0.30 -12.12
CA ARG A 41 19.59 1.14 -11.52
C ARG A 41 19.52 1.22 -10.00
N THR A 42 18.53 0.56 -9.40
CA THR A 42 18.27 0.65 -7.96
C THR A 42 18.90 -0.54 -7.25
N LYS A 43 19.66 -0.27 -6.18
CA LYS A 43 20.15 -1.35 -5.30
C LYS A 43 18.93 -2.10 -4.74
N ARG A 44 18.94 -3.41 -4.88
CA ARG A 44 17.87 -4.27 -4.35
C ARG A 44 17.80 -4.14 -2.83
N ASP A 45 16.64 -3.74 -2.33
CA ASP A 45 16.30 -3.61 -0.92
C ASP A 45 14.78 -3.75 -0.75
N VAL A 46 14.29 -3.77 0.49
CA VAL A 46 12.88 -3.93 0.81
C VAL A 46 12.06 -2.75 0.30
N VAL A 47 11.10 -3.03 -0.57
CA VAL A 47 10.10 -2.06 -1.01
C VAL A 47 8.90 -2.12 -0.05
N ALA A 48 8.74 -1.06 0.73
CA ALA A 48 7.60 -0.90 1.63
C ALA A 48 6.39 -0.31 0.88
N LEU A 49 5.26 -1.01 0.95
CA LEU A 49 3.96 -0.61 0.43
C LEU A 49 3.02 -0.38 1.61
N GLY A 50 2.23 0.70 1.58
CA GLY A 50 1.34 1.03 2.69
C GLY A 50 1.91 2.02 3.71
N GLY A 51 3.00 2.73 3.39
CA GLY A 51 3.71 3.59 4.34
C GLY A 51 2.96 4.85 4.76
N VAL A 52 2.29 5.54 3.84
CA VAL A 52 1.46 6.73 4.13
C VAL A 52 -0.02 6.45 3.85
N THR A 53 -0.31 5.87 2.70
CA THR A 53 -1.66 5.43 2.34
C THR A 53 -1.67 3.92 2.15
N ASP A 54 -2.79 3.28 2.50
CA ASP A 54 -2.94 1.83 2.39
C ASP A 54 -2.81 1.39 0.92
N ALA A 55 -1.92 0.44 0.66
CA ALA A 55 -1.70 -0.07 -0.70
C ALA A 55 -2.93 -0.79 -1.27
N TYR A 56 -3.90 -1.17 -0.42
CA TYR A 56 -5.12 -1.87 -0.77
C TYR A 56 -6.38 -1.04 -0.46
N GLN A 57 -6.30 0.27 -0.69
CA GLN A 57 -7.46 1.19 -0.70
C GLN A 57 -8.59 0.68 -1.63
N PRO A 58 -9.86 1.06 -1.41
CA PRO A 58 -11.01 0.55 -2.19
C PRO A 58 -10.86 0.65 -3.72
N ALA A 59 -10.17 1.68 -4.22
CA ALA A 59 -9.89 1.87 -5.64
C ALA A 59 -9.13 0.68 -6.26
N GLU A 60 -8.32 -0.06 -5.48
CA GLU A 60 -7.56 -1.20 -5.97
C GLU A 60 -8.43 -2.36 -6.45
N ARG A 61 -9.69 -2.46 -6.02
CA ARG A 61 -10.63 -3.45 -6.57
C ARG A 61 -10.79 -3.29 -8.09
N LYS A 62 -10.72 -2.04 -8.58
CA LYS A 62 -10.82 -1.69 -10.00
C LYS A 62 -9.45 -1.61 -10.67
N TYR A 63 -8.52 -0.83 -10.11
CA TYR A 63 -7.30 -0.44 -10.84
C TYR A 63 -6.16 -1.45 -10.76
N LYS A 64 -6.11 -2.27 -9.70
CA LYS A 64 -5.09 -3.31 -9.49
C LYS A 64 -3.65 -2.79 -9.68
N ILE A 65 -3.37 -1.55 -9.29
CA ILE A 65 -2.04 -0.94 -9.42
C ILE A 65 -1.05 -1.66 -8.51
N THR A 66 -1.45 -1.99 -7.29
CA THR A 66 -0.62 -2.70 -6.32
C THR A 66 -0.25 -4.08 -6.85
N ARG A 67 -1.20 -4.80 -7.46
CA ARG A 67 -0.90 -6.09 -8.12
C ARG A 67 0.17 -5.93 -9.19
N ARG A 68 0.02 -4.95 -10.09
CA ARG A 68 0.99 -4.68 -11.17
C ARG A 68 2.36 -4.26 -10.63
N ILE A 69 2.40 -3.53 -9.52
CA ILE A 69 3.64 -3.21 -8.79
C ILE A 69 4.29 -4.50 -8.29
N LEU A 70 3.52 -5.39 -7.65
CA LEU A 70 4.04 -6.67 -7.15
C LEU A 70 4.56 -7.57 -8.28
N GLU A 71 3.90 -7.60 -9.44
CA GLU A 71 4.41 -8.30 -10.63
C GLU A 71 5.78 -7.75 -11.05
N VAL A 72 5.94 -6.43 -11.13
CA VAL A 72 7.23 -5.78 -11.46
C VAL A 72 8.30 -6.12 -10.42
N LEU A 73 7.98 -6.04 -9.13
CA LEU A 73 8.92 -6.34 -8.04
C LEU A 73 9.32 -7.82 -8.04
N ARG A 74 8.37 -8.73 -8.25
CA ARG A 74 8.61 -10.18 -8.40
C ARG A 74 9.56 -10.46 -9.56
N ASP A 75 9.30 -9.89 -10.74
CA ASP A 75 10.10 -10.11 -11.95
C ASP A 75 11.57 -9.67 -11.77
N ASN A 76 11.83 -8.77 -10.80
CA ASN A 76 13.17 -8.24 -10.48
C ASN A 76 13.69 -8.73 -9.11
N GLU A 77 12.98 -9.67 -8.48
CA GLU A 77 13.26 -10.29 -7.18
C GLU A 77 13.46 -9.28 -6.02
N PHE A 78 12.75 -8.15 -6.06
CA PHE A 78 12.77 -7.20 -4.95
C PHE A 78 12.00 -7.76 -3.74
N PRO A 79 12.57 -7.67 -2.52
CA PRO A 79 11.83 -7.95 -1.30
C PRO A 79 10.68 -6.97 -1.09
N VAL A 80 9.60 -7.41 -0.44
CA VAL A 80 8.41 -6.59 -0.20
C VAL A 80 7.98 -6.60 1.26
N HIS A 81 7.60 -5.43 1.76
CA HIS A 81 6.87 -5.28 3.02
C HIS A 81 5.54 -4.59 2.73
N ILE A 82 4.43 -5.21 3.08
CA ILE A 82 3.08 -4.64 2.92
C ILE A 82 2.51 -4.31 4.30
N ILE A 83 2.01 -3.09 4.47
CA ILE A 83 1.26 -2.67 5.65
C ILE A 83 -0.18 -2.39 5.20
N THR A 84 -1.16 -3.08 5.77
CA THR A 84 -2.57 -2.90 5.36
C THR A 84 -3.58 -3.17 6.48
N LYS A 85 -4.77 -2.58 6.36
CA LYS A 85 -5.99 -2.94 7.12
C LYS A 85 -6.97 -3.77 6.29
N SER A 86 -6.67 -4.00 5.01
CA SER A 86 -7.61 -4.51 4.02
C SER A 86 -7.41 -6.01 3.78
N ASP A 87 -8.50 -6.75 3.73
CA ASP A 87 -8.52 -8.15 3.29
C ASP A 87 -8.23 -8.30 1.79
N LEU A 88 -8.26 -7.21 1.02
CA LEU A 88 -8.03 -7.22 -0.42
C LEU A 88 -6.62 -7.70 -0.79
N VAL A 89 -5.67 -7.67 0.13
CA VAL A 89 -4.34 -8.28 -0.04
C VAL A 89 -4.42 -9.78 -0.34
N LEU A 90 -5.48 -10.47 0.11
CA LEU A 90 -5.71 -11.88 -0.19
C LEU A 90 -5.87 -12.17 -1.69
N ARG A 91 -6.29 -11.17 -2.49
CA ARG A 91 -6.38 -11.27 -3.95
C ARG A 91 -5.04 -11.62 -4.59
N ASP A 92 -3.94 -11.13 -4.02
CA ASP A 92 -2.61 -11.18 -4.63
C ASP A 92 -1.70 -12.21 -3.94
N VAL A 93 -2.27 -13.13 -3.16
CA VAL A 93 -1.54 -14.22 -2.46
C VAL A 93 -0.74 -15.10 -3.42
N ASP A 94 -1.23 -15.28 -4.66
CA ASP A 94 -0.52 -16.00 -5.71
C ASP A 94 0.85 -15.37 -5.99
N ILE A 95 0.90 -14.06 -6.23
CA ILE A 95 2.14 -13.33 -6.50
C ILE A 95 2.99 -13.19 -5.23
N LEU A 96 2.38 -12.92 -4.08
CA LEU A 96 3.12 -12.81 -2.81
C LEU A 96 3.84 -14.12 -2.46
N ARG A 97 3.22 -15.26 -2.78
CA ARG A 97 3.85 -16.58 -2.62
C ARG A 97 5.05 -16.75 -3.55
N GLU A 98 4.97 -16.28 -4.79
CA GLU A 98 6.12 -16.29 -5.72
C GLU A 98 7.26 -15.40 -5.22
N ILE A 99 6.95 -14.19 -4.74
CA ILE A 99 7.95 -13.29 -4.14
C ILE A 99 8.61 -13.98 -2.94
N SER A 100 7.84 -14.57 -2.03
CA SER A 100 8.38 -15.25 -0.83
C SER A 100 9.31 -16.43 -1.12
N ARG A 101 9.27 -17.00 -2.33
CA ARG A 101 10.17 -18.09 -2.75
C ARG A 101 11.52 -17.57 -3.26
N ASN A 102 11.53 -16.39 -3.85
CA ASN A 102 12.70 -15.83 -4.54
C ASN A 102 13.36 -14.68 -3.76
N SER A 103 12.61 -14.04 -2.84
CA SER A 103 13.07 -12.94 -2.00
C SER A 103 12.29 -12.92 -0.66
N TRP A 104 12.50 -11.88 0.16
CA TRP A 104 11.79 -11.72 1.42
C TRP A 104 10.44 -11.03 1.21
N CYS A 105 9.38 -11.56 1.84
CA CYS A 105 8.02 -11.04 1.74
C CYS A 105 7.36 -11.04 3.11
N THR A 106 6.95 -9.86 3.59
CA THR A 106 6.22 -9.71 4.85
C THR A 106 4.95 -8.90 4.65
N ILE A 107 3.87 -9.34 5.28
CA ILE A 107 2.61 -8.61 5.36
C ILE A 107 2.32 -8.32 6.84
N SER A 108 2.21 -7.04 7.16
CA SER A 108 1.81 -6.53 8.46
C SER A 108 0.37 -6.04 8.40
N PHE A 109 -0.47 -6.57 9.27
CA PHE A 109 -1.84 -6.11 9.42
C PHE A 109 -1.95 -5.13 10.58
N THR A 110 -2.59 -3.99 10.37
CA THR A 110 -3.01 -3.17 11.51
C THR A 110 -4.25 -3.78 12.13
N ILE A 111 -4.14 -4.17 13.40
CA ILE A 111 -5.26 -4.60 14.23
C ILE A 111 -5.53 -3.48 15.23
N ILE A 112 -6.80 -3.13 15.41
CA ILE A 112 -7.25 -2.14 16.39
C ILE A 112 -8.13 -2.81 17.43
N THR A 113 -8.35 -2.10 18.55
CA THR A 113 -9.31 -2.52 19.56
C THR A 113 -10.74 -2.61 19.01
N PHE A 114 -11.52 -3.54 19.55
CA PHE A 114 -12.96 -3.66 19.31
C PHE A 114 -13.78 -2.69 20.17
N GLU A 115 -13.16 -2.08 21.19
CA GLU A 115 -13.80 -1.11 22.07
C GLU A 115 -13.97 0.23 21.35
N LYS A 116 -15.20 0.51 20.92
CA LYS A 116 -15.52 1.72 20.13
C LYS A 116 -15.13 3.01 20.84
N GLU A 117 -15.26 3.05 22.16
CA GLU A 117 -14.94 4.21 22.99
C GLU A 117 -13.47 4.64 22.85
N MET A 118 -12.54 3.68 22.78
CA MET A 118 -11.12 3.96 22.59
C MET A 118 -10.80 4.56 21.21
N LEU A 119 -11.63 4.29 20.18
CA LEU A 119 -11.45 4.80 18.81
C LEU A 119 -11.99 6.23 18.63
N SER A 120 -12.81 6.68 19.58
CA SER A 120 -13.44 8.01 19.60
C SER A 120 -12.73 8.99 20.54
N LEU A 121 -11.60 8.60 21.14
CA LEU A 121 -10.81 9.52 21.96
C LEU A 121 -10.29 10.67 21.08
N PRO A 122 -10.48 11.93 21.53
CA PRO A 122 -10.16 13.13 20.76
C PRO A 122 -8.68 13.27 20.43
#